data_AF-A0A0M4KBF6-F1
#
_entry.id   AF-A0A0M4KBF6-F1
#
_cell.length_a   1.000
_cell.length_b   1.000
_cell.length_c   1.000
_cell.angle_alpha   90.00
_cell.angle_beta   90.00
_cell.angle_gamma   90.00
#
_symmetry.space_group_name_H-M   'P 1'
#
loop_
_entity.id
_entity.type
_entity.pdbx_description
1 polymer ?
#
loop_
_entity_poly.entity_id
_entity_poly.type
_entity_poly.pdbx_seq_one_letter_code
_entity_poly.pdbx_strand_id
1 'polypeptide(L)'
;MYRFVILSIVLVSALADDIDIRECGRIFHPPPHGCCKANNAVKNKDMLAEELKDCFDGSGPKDPMKCEIDLCIAKKKGFATDDGKLDIKKFEEVITKEVGSDKDLLDEIKTNCINGDLNNYGPPEFCDFMKIKHCVTLHMMNHCSEWSDDGNCKVVKELVGKCAKVI
;
A
#
# COMPACT_ATOMS: atom_id res chain seq x y z
N MET A 1 59.37 -22.05 -3.08
CA MET A 1 58.50 -21.27 -3.98
C MET A 1 57.14 -21.10 -3.31
N TYR A 2 56.97 -20.04 -2.51
CA TYR A 2 55.71 -19.73 -1.84
C TYR A 2 54.87 -18.85 -2.76
N ARG A 3 53.83 -19.43 -3.36
CA ARG A 3 52.82 -18.69 -4.12
C ARG A 3 51.80 -18.11 -3.14
N PHE A 4 51.91 -16.82 -2.86
CA PHE A 4 50.83 -16.07 -2.22
C PHE A 4 49.71 -15.87 -3.24
N VAL A 5 48.63 -16.64 -3.11
CA VAL A 5 47.38 -16.40 -3.83
C VAL A 5 46.66 -15.29 -3.06
N ILE A 6 46.76 -14.07 -3.57
CA ILE A 6 46.02 -12.92 -3.05
C ILE A 6 44.57 -13.10 -3.49
N LEU A 7 43.74 -13.57 -2.57
CA LEU A 7 42.29 -13.69 -2.74
C LEU A 7 41.70 -12.28 -2.60
N SER A 8 41.59 -11.57 -3.72
CA SER A 8 40.89 -10.28 -3.79
C SER A 8 39.39 -10.51 -3.63
N ILE A 9 38.90 -10.50 -2.39
CA ILE A 9 37.48 -10.43 -2.08
C ILE A 9 37.02 -9.02 -2.44
N VAL A 10 36.44 -8.86 -3.63
CA VAL A 10 35.70 -7.67 -4.00
C VAL A 10 34.39 -7.71 -3.20
N LEU A 11 34.41 -7.08 -2.02
CA LEU A 11 33.20 -6.72 -1.29
C LEU A 11 32.49 -5.63 -2.11
N VAL A 12 31.57 -6.06 -2.96
CA VAL A 12 30.54 -5.18 -3.51
C VAL A 12 29.57 -4.93 -2.36
N SER A 13 29.85 -3.91 -1.56
CA SER A 13 28.86 -3.33 -0.65
C SER A 13 27.74 -2.78 -1.53
N ALA A 14 26.66 -3.54 -1.64
CA ALA A 14 25.40 -3.04 -2.16
C ALA A 14 25.00 -1.84 -1.29
N LEU A 15 25.07 -0.65 -1.88
CA LEU A 15 24.41 0.53 -1.34
C LEU A 15 22.91 0.25 -1.45
N ALA A 16 22.34 -0.38 -0.42
CA ALA A 16 20.95 -0.18 -0.12
C ALA A 16 20.86 1.28 0.31
N ASP A 17 20.49 2.16 -0.62
CA ASP A 17 20.03 3.49 -0.24
C ASP A 17 18.86 3.25 0.72
N ASP A 18 19.07 3.57 2.00
CA ASP A 18 18.04 3.56 3.04
C ASP A 18 16.96 4.56 2.64
N ILE A 19 16.01 4.15 1.79
CA ILE A 19 14.84 4.99 1.48
C ILE A 19 14.09 5.17 2.79
N ASP A 20 13.97 6.43 3.21
CA ASP A 20 13.18 6.78 4.37
C ASP A 20 11.73 6.39 4.11
N ILE A 21 11.21 5.42 4.86
CA ILE A 21 9.80 4.99 4.81
C ILE A 21 8.83 6.16 4.97
N ARG A 22 9.25 7.23 5.65
CA ARG A 22 8.48 8.46 5.79
C ARG A 22 8.32 9.20 4.47
N GLU A 23 9.29 9.09 3.55
CA GLU A 23 9.18 9.62 2.19
C GLU A 23 8.08 8.87 1.41
N CYS A 24 8.00 7.54 1.55
CA CYS A 24 6.93 6.74 0.95
C CYS A 24 5.55 7.07 1.50
N GLY A 25 5.47 7.52 2.77
CA GLY A 25 4.24 8.06 3.36
C GLY A 25 3.64 9.26 2.59
N ARG A 26 4.47 10.02 1.86
CA ARG A 26 4.01 11.18 1.08
C ARG A 26 3.16 10.81 -0.13
N ILE A 27 3.20 9.56 -0.58
CA ILE A 27 2.31 9.03 -1.64
C ILE A 27 0.83 9.22 -1.26
N PHE A 28 0.53 9.22 0.05
CA PHE A 28 -0.82 9.26 0.58
C PHE A 28 -1.30 10.67 0.94
N HIS A 29 -0.48 11.70 0.78
CA HIS A 29 -0.81 13.10 1.09
C HIS A 29 -0.26 14.09 0.04
N PRO A 30 -1.11 14.66 -0.84
CA PRO A 30 -2.55 14.42 -0.94
C PRO A 30 -2.87 12.99 -1.41
N PRO A 31 -4.08 12.46 -1.13
CA PRO A 31 -4.45 11.11 -1.56
C PRO A 31 -4.25 10.94 -3.07
N PRO A 32 -3.70 9.80 -3.53
CA PRO A 32 -3.38 9.58 -4.94
C PRO A 32 -4.63 9.30 -5.80
N HIS A 33 -5.82 9.44 -5.23
CA HIS A 33 -7.09 9.23 -5.92
C HIS A 33 -7.19 10.18 -7.13
N GLY A 34 -7.35 9.60 -8.31
CA GLY A 34 -7.40 10.35 -9.58
C GLY A 34 -6.06 10.48 -10.30
N CYS A 35 -4.93 10.13 -9.67
CA CYS A 35 -3.64 10.13 -10.35
C CYS A 35 -3.45 8.95 -11.30
N CYS A 36 -4.12 7.83 -11.04
CA CYS A 36 -4.18 6.72 -11.99
C CYS A 36 -5.53 6.71 -12.71
N LYS A 37 -5.52 6.90 -14.03
CA LYS A 37 -6.73 6.95 -14.88
C LYS A 37 -7.30 5.56 -15.15
N ALA A 38 -6.42 4.55 -15.27
CA ALA A 38 -6.81 3.15 -15.44
C ALA A 38 -7.52 2.58 -14.20
N ASN A 39 -7.22 3.09 -13.00
CA ASN A 39 -7.86 2.69 -11.74
C ASN A 39 -9.27 3.27 -11.52
N ASN A 40 -9.95 3.73 -12.58
CA ASN A 40 -11.40 3.88 -12.58
C ASN A 40 -12.16 2.54 -12.40
N ALA A 41 -11.44 1.44 -12.14
CA ALA A 41 -11.94 0.12 -11.76
C ALA A 41 -12.85 0.10 -10.52
N VAL A 42 -12.89 1.14 -9.70
CA VAL A 42 -14.07 1.37 -8.85
C VAL A 42 -15.20 1.89 -9.76
N LYS A 43 -15.72 1.00 -10.62
CA LYS A 43 -16.80 1.28 -11.57
C LYS A 43 -18.08 1.78 -10.87
N ASN A 44 -18.14 1.62 -9.56
CA ASN A 44 -19.23 2.08 -8.69
C ASN A 44 -18.69 2.94 -7.53
N LYS A 45 -17.93 4.01 -7.82
CA LYS A 45 -17.50 4.95 -6.76
C LYS A 45 -18.68 5.44 -5.93
N ASP A 46 -19.83 5.65 -6.56
CA ASP A 46 -21.06 6.11 -5.91
C ASP A 46 -21.66 5.04 -4.99
N MET A 47 -21.70 3.78 -5.42
CA MET A 47 -22.19 2.66 -4.57
C MET A 47 -21.25 2.40 -3.40
N LEU A 48 -19.93 2.45 -3.63
CA LEU A 48 -18.93 2.30 -2.57
C LEU A 48 -18.97 3.48 -1.59
N ALA A 49 -19.27 4.69 -2.10
CA ALA A 49 -19.44 5.89 -1.27
C ALA A 49 -20.70 5.80 -0.42
N GLU A 50 -21.81 5.25 -0.92
CA GLU A 50 -23.03 5.03 -0.13
C GLU A 50 -22.83 3.95 0.95
N GLU A 51 -22.24 2.81 0.61
CA GLU A 51 -22.02 1.70 1.55
C GLU A 51 -21.07 2.07 2.71
N LEU A 52 -20.11 2.95 2.44
CA LEU A 52 -19.10 3.40 3.41
C LEU A 52 -19.43 4.77 4.03
N LYS A 53 -20.56 5.38 3.66
CA LYS A 53 -20.91 6.75 4.05
C LYS A 53 -20.86 6.98 5.57
N ASP A 54 -21.38 6.04 6.34
CA ASP A 54 -21.36 6.04 7.80
C ASP A 54 -19.94 5.95 8.41
N CYS A 55 -18.98 5.34 7.73
CA CYS A 55 -17.56 5.41 8.12
C CYS A 55 -16.99 6.83 7.97
N PHE A 56 -17.56 7.63 7.05
CA PHE A 56 -17.16 9.00 6.79
C PHE A 56 -17.98 10.05 7.58
N ASP A 57 -19.21 9.75 7.95
CA ASP A 57 -20.14 10.69 8.61
C ASP A 57 -19.98 10.80 10.14
N GLY A 58 -19.06 10.05 10.74
CA GLY A 58 -18.78 10.12 12.19
C GLY A 58 -18.44 11.55 12.67
N SER A 59 -19.22 12.04 13.64
CA SER A 59 -19.17 13.40 14.21
C SER A 59 -18.03 13.56 15.22
N GLY A 60 -16.81 13.81 14.72
CA GLY A 60 -15.68 14.23 15.54
C GLY A 60 -14.45 14.58 14.71
N PRO A 61 -13.46 15.32 15.26
CA PRO A 61 -12.17 15.48 14.62
C PRO A 61 -11.57 14.09 14.45
N LYS A 62 -11.48 13.63 13.20
CA LYS A 62 -10.85 12.36 12.88
C LYS A 62 -9.36 12.59 12.96
N ASP A 63 -8.76 12.09 14.02
CA ASP A 63 -7.31 12.05 14.12
C ASP A 63 -6.81 11.14 12.99
N PRO A 64 -5.99 11.66 12.05
CA PRO A 64 -5.48 10.87 10.92
C PRO A 64 -4.58 9.71 11.37
N MET A 65 -4.10 9.73 12.63
CA MET A 65 -3.40 8.58 13.23
C MET A 65 -4.37 7.52 13.79
N LYS A 66 -5.65 7.86 13.97
CA LYS A 66 -6.65 6.92 14.46
C LYS A 66 -7.24 6.13 13.30
N CYS A 67 -7.06 4.82 13.37
CA CYS A 67 -7.53 3.85 12.40
C CYS A 67 -9.04 3.60 12.42
N GLU A 68 -9.83 4.50 12.99
CA GLU A 68 -11.28 4.33 13.15
C GLU A 68 -11.98 4.19 11.79
N ILE A 69 -11.56 4.99 10.80
CA ILE A 69 -12.10 4.92 9.44
C ILE A 69 -11.73 3.58 8.80
N ASP A 70 -10.44 3.22 8.82
CA ASP A 70 -9.95 2.00 8.19
C ASP A 70 -10.53 0.74 8.84
N LEU A 71 -10.68 0.73 10.16
CA LEU A 71 -11.38 -0.33 10.90
C LEU A 71 -12.86 -0.40 10.54
N CYS A 72 -13.55 0.74 10.39
CA CYS A 72 -14.95 0.75 9.95
C CYS A 72 -15.11 0.13 8.56
N ILE A 73 -14.24 0.51 7.62
CA ILE A 73 -14.22 -0.07 6.26
C ILE A 73 -13.94 -1.58 6.33
N ALA A 74 -12.96 -1.98 7.13
CA ALA A 74 -12.60 -3.38 7.31
C ALA A 74 -13.74 -4.24 7.88
N LYS A 75 -14.48 -3.71 8.86
CA LYS A 75 -15.68 -4.37 9.42
C LYS A 75 -16.76 -4.54 8.36
N LYS A 76 -17.04 -3.51 7.56
CA LYS A 76 -18.04 -3.58 6.49
C LYS A 76 -17.67 -4.55 5.38
N LYS A 77 -16.40 -4.60 5.02
CA LYS A 77 -15.87 -5.55 4.03
C LYS A 77 -15.65 -6.96 4.60
N GLY A 78 -15.80 -7.15 5.91
CA GLY A 78 -15.75 -8.45 6.57
C GLY A 78 -14.34 -9.00 6.79
N PHE A 79 -13.31 -8.14 6.86
CA PHE A 79 -11.92 -8.55 7.12
C PHE A 79 -11.33 -7.97 8.42
N ALA A 80 -12.18 -7.43 9.30
CA ALA A 80 -11.82 -7.16 10.68
C ALA A 80 -12.42 -8.22 11.60
N THR A 81 -11.65 -8.63 12.60
CA THR A 81 -12.12 -9.49 13.69
C THR A 81 -13.01 -8.71 14.68
N ASP A 82 -13.74 -9.43 15.53
CA ASP A 82 -14.60 -8.83 16.56
C ASP A 82 -13.81 -7.99 17.57
N ASP A 83 -12.55 -8.36 17.86
CA ASP A 83 -11.63 -7.61 18.71
C ASP A 83 -10.92 -6.45 17.99
N GLY A 84 -11.30 -6.16 16.74
CA GLY A 84 -10.83 -5.01 15.98
C GLY A 84 -9.43 -5.17 15.39
N LYS A 85 -9.01 -6.41 15.10
CA LYS A 85 -7.74 -6.72 14.43
C LYS A 85 -7.96 -7.10 12.98
N LEU A 86 -6.89 -7.06 12.20
CA LEU A 86 -6.89 -7.47 10.80
C LEU A 86 -6.99 -9.00 10.67
N ASP A 87 -8.05 -9.49 10.05
CA ASP A 87 -8.15 -10.89 9.63
C ASP A 87 -7.52 -11.04 8.24
N ILE A 88 -6.24 -11.43 8.21
CA ILE A 88 -5.46 -11.57 6.97
C ILE A 88 -6.09 -12.58 6.00
N LYS A 89 -6.73 -13.65 6.49
CA LYS A 89 -7.35 -14.66 5.61
C LYS A 89 -8.58 -14.08 4.93
N LYS A 90 -9.43 -13.38 5.69
CA LYS A 90 -10.58 -12.68 5.13
C LYS A 90 -10.18 -11.54 4.21
N PHE A 91 -9.09 -10.85 4.53
CA PHE A 91 -8.53 -9.84 3.66
C PHE A 91 -8.07 -10.45 2.32
N GLU A 92 -7.41 -11.61 2.33
CA GLU A 92 -7.02 -12.32 1.11
C GLU A 92 -8.23 -12.70 0.24
N GLU A 93 -9.31 -13.19 0.86
CA GLU A 93 -10.58 -13.48 0.17
C GLU A 93 -11.14 -12.23 -0.52
N VAL A 94 -11.18 -11.10 0.20
CA VAL A 94 -11.69 -9.82 -0.29
C VAL A 94 -10.82 -9.28 -1.44
N ILE A 95 -9.50 -9.23 -1.28
CA ILE A 95 -8.62 -8.64 -2.28
C ILE A 95 -8.56 -9.47 -3.57
N THR A 96 -8.64 -10.81 -3.45
CA THR A 96 -8.75 -11.71 -4.61
C THR A 96 -10.00 -11.41 -5.42
N LYS A 97 -11.11 -11.05 -4.76
CA LYS A 97 -12.36 -10.66 -5.43
C LYS A 97 -12.28 -9.26 -6.05
N GLU A 98 -11.63 -8.31 -5.38
CA GLU A 98 -11.58 -6.90 -5.80
C GLU A 98 -10.57 -6.62 -6.92
N VAL A 99 -9.38 -7.21 -6.85
CA VAL A 99 -8.35 -7.10 -7.91
C VAL A 99 -8.79 -7.82 -9.20
N GLY A 100 -9.63 -8.84 -9.06
CA GLY A 100 -10.24 -9.53 -10.19
C GLY A 100 -9.23 -10.37 -10.97
N SER A 101 -9.07 -10.12 -12.28
CA SER A 101 -8.28 -10.97 -13.18
C SER A 101 -6.81 -10.59 -13.31
N ASP A 102 -6.36 -9.51 -12.65
CA ASP A 102 -4.97 -9.08 -12.68
C ASP A 102 -4.12 -9.95 -11.74
N LYS A 103 -3.55 -11.01 -12.30
CA LYS A 103 -2.78 -12.01 -11.54
C LYS A 103 -1.47 -11.47 -11.03
N ASP A 104 -0.79 -10.65 -11.82
CA ASP A 104 0.53 -10.13 -11.45
C ASP A 104 0.39 -9.17 -10.25
N LEU A 105 -0.61 -8.27 -10.30
CA LEU A 105 -0.93 -7.41 -9.16
C LEU A 105 -1.38 -8.21 -7.93
N LEU A 106 -2.21 -9.25 -8.12
CA LEU A 106 -2.66 -10.08 -7.00
C LEU A 106 -1.49 -10.83 -6.34
N ASP A 107 -0.58 -11.38 -7.14
CA ASP A 107 0.60 -12.10 -6.65
C ASP A 107 1.56 -11.17 -5.89
N GLU A 108 1.76 -9.94 -6.38
CA GLU A 108 2.52 -8.90 -5.66
C GLU A 108 1.87 -8.55 -4.31
N ILE A 109 0.56 -8.34 -4.28
CA ILE A 109 -0.17 -8.04 -3.03
C ILE A 109 -0.06 -9.22 -2.06
N LYS A 110 -0.23 -10.46 -2.53
CA LYS A 110 -0.11 -11.64 -1.66
C LYS A 110 1.30 -11.78 -1.10
N THR A 111 2.31 -11.58 -1.94
CA THR A 111 3.72 -11.72 -1.55
C THR A 111 4.12 -10.64 -0.55
N ASN A 112 3.76 -9.39 -0.83
CA ASN A 112 4.32 -8.24 -0.12
C ASN A 112 3.40 -7.70 0.99
N CYS A 113 2.07 -7.82 0.84
CA CYS A 113 1.10 -7.29 1.82
C CYS A 113 0.56 -8.35 2.77
N ILE A 114 0.34 -9.58 2.30
CA ILE A 114 -0.26 -10.66 3.11
C ILE A 114 0.83 -11.49 3.80
N ASN A 115 1.86 -11.88 3.03
CA ASN A 115 2.97 -12.70 3.53
C ASN A 115 4.23 -11.88 3.89
N GLY A 116 4.23 -10.58 3.58
CA GLY A 116 5.34 -9.67 3.82
C GLY A 116 5.27 -8.93 5.16
N ASP A 117 6.27 -8.09 5.42
CA ASP A 117 6.33 -7.27 6.63
C ASP A 117 5.59 -5.94 6.44
N LEU A 118 4.43 -5.81 7.08
CA LEU A 118 3.61 -4.59 7.04
C LEU A 118 4.31 -3.36 7.63
N ASN A 119 5.35 -3.53 8.45
CA ASN A 119 6.11 -2.41 8.99
C ASN A 119 6.88 -1.65 7.91
N ASN A 120 7.03 -2.22 6.71
CA ASN A 120 7.63 -1.52 5.59
C ASN A 120 6.71 -0.48 4.93
N TYR A 121 5.43 -0.45 5.30
CA TYR A 121 4.40 0.37 4.64
C TYR A 121 3.89 1.53 5.49
N GLY A 122 4.55 1.80 6.61
CA GLY A 122 4.28 2.98 7.41
C GLY A 122 5.01 2.99 8.73
N PRO A 123 4.98 4.14 9.42
CA PRO A 123 5.54 4.28 10.76
C PRO A 123 4.98 3.24 11.76
N PRO A 124 5.74 2.90 12.82
CA PRO A 124 5.31 1.93 13.83
C PRO A 124 3.97 2.26 14.50
N GLU A 125 3.64 3.53 14.63
CA GLU A 125 2.39 4.04 15.21
C GLU A 125 1.16 3.79 14.33
N PHE A 126 1.34 3.47 13.05
CA PHE A 126 0.21 3.10 12.19
C PHE A 126 -0.33 1.74 12.60
N CYS A 127 -1.66 1.62 12.71
CA CYS A 127 -2.26 0.31 12.85
C CYS A 127 -2.11 -0.52 11.58
N ASP A 128 -2.36 -1.81 11.72
CA ASP A 128 -2.29 -2.78 10.64
C ASP A 128 -3.22 -2.44 9.46
N PHE A 129 -4.40 -1.86 9.71
CA PHE A 129 -5.32 -1.48 8.64
C PHE A 129 -4.79 -0.34 7.75
N MET A 130 -4.04 0.61 8.31
CA MET A 130 -3.41 1.64 7.50
C MET A 130 -2.21 1.10 6.74
N LYS A 131 -1.39 0.27 7.39
CA LYS A 131 -0.23 -0.38 6.75
C LYS A 131 -0.66 -1.26 5.59
N ILE A 132 -1.70 -2.11 5.75
CA ILE A 132 -2.21 -2.95 4.67
C ILE A 132 -2.83 -2.11 3.55
N LYS A 133 -3.57 -1.04 3.86
CA LYS A 133 -4.11 -0.09 2.86
C LYS A 133 -2.98 0.55 2.05
N HIS A 134 -1.91 0.99 2.71
CA HIS A 134 -0.75 1.58 2.05
C HIS A 134 -0.04 0.58 1.15
N CYS A 135 0.16 -0.65 1.62
CA CYS A 135 0.75 -1.72 0.83
C CYS A 135 -0.02 -1.97 -0.46
N VAL A 136 -1.33 -2.22 -0.35
CA VAL A 136 -2.18 -2.49 -1.52
C VAL A 136 -2.22 -1.29 -2.45
N THR A 137 -2.38 -0.08 -1.92
CA THR A 137 -2.42 1.13 -2.74
C THR A 137 -1.10 1.33 -3.49
N LEU A 138 0.05 1.07 -2.88
CA LEU A 138 1.34 1.19 -3.55
C LEU A 138 1.43 0.27 -4.77
N HIS A 139 1.11 -1.02 -4.60
CA HIS A 139 1.17 -2.00 -5.70
C HIS A 139 0.12 -1.70 -6.78
N MET A 140 -1.11 -1.33 -6.40
CA MET A 140 -2.14 -0.89 -7.35
C MET A 140 -1.72 0.33 -8.16
N MET A 141 -0.98 1.28 -7.55
CA MET A 141 -0.48 2.46 -8.25
C MET A 141 0.76 2.13 -9.09
N ASN A 142 1.60 1.19 -8.66
CA ASN A 142 2.76 0.74 -9.43
C ASN A 142 2.35 0.05 -10.75
N HIS A 143 1.21 -0.63 -10.74
CA HIS A 143 0.58 -1.22 -11.93
C HIS A 143 -0.22 -0.21 -12.78
N CYS A 144 -0.20 1.07 -12.43
CA CYS A 144 -0.92 2.07 -13.19
C CYS A 144 -0.30 2.29 -14.57
N SER A 145 -1.00 1.84 -15.61
CA SER A 145 -0.59 2.01 -17.01
C SER A 145 -0.78 3.43 -17.53
N GLU A 146 -1.76 4.17 -17.00
CA GLU A 146 -2.11 5.52 -17.45
C GLU A 146 -2.20 6.50 -16.28
N TRP A 147 -1.24 7.42 -16.23
CA TRP A 147 -1.15 8.44 -15.19
C TRP A 147 -1.79 9.76 -15.64
N SER A 148 -2.32 10.53 -14.68
CA SER A 148 -2.64 11.94 -14.89
C SER A 148 -1.37 12.79 -14.83
N ASP A 149 -1.31 13.80 -15.69
CA ASP A 149 -0.27 14.83 -15.69
C ASP A 149 -0.68 16.04 -14.82
N ASP A 150 -1.83 15.99 -14.16
CA ASP A 150 -2.37 17.10 -13.38
C ASP A 150 -1.73 17.20 -11.98
N GLY A 151 -1.50 18.45 -11.55
CA GLY A 151 -1.14 18.79 -10.17
C GLY A 151 0.03 17.98 -9.62
N ASN A 152 -0.21 17.26 -8.53
CA ASN A 152 0.81 16.50 -7.81
C ASN A 152 1.01 15.07 -8.34
N CYS A 153 0.30 14.65 -9.39
CA CYS A 153 0.34 13.24 -9.84
C CYS A 153 1.68 12.82 -10.42
N LYS A 154 2.46 13.75 -10.99
CA LYS A 154 3.85 13.48 -11.41
C LYS A 154 4.75 13.10 -10.23
N VAL A 155 4.62 13.82 -9.10
CA VAL A 155 5.39 13.55 -7.88
C VAL A 155 4.98 12.20 -7.29
N VAL A 156 3.69 11.91 -7.24
CA VAL A 156 3.16 10.61 -6.78
C VAL A 156 3.70 9.47 -7.65
N LYS A 157 3.71 9.61 -8.98
CA LYS A 157 4.25 8.61 -9.90
C LYS A 157 5.72 8.31 -9.63
N GLU A 158 6.53 9.35 -9.45
CA GLU A 158 7.95 9.21 -9.15
C GLU A 158 8.18 8.52 -7.80
N LEU A 159 7.41 8.89 -6.76
CA LEU A 159 7.50 8.26 -5.44
C LEU A 159 7.08 6.79 -5.47
N VAL A 160 5.99 6.44 -6.16
CA VAL A 160 5.55 5.05 -6.31
C VAL A 160 6.64 4.19 -6.95
N GLY A 161 7.26 4.66 -8.04
CA GLY A 161 8.33 3.93 -8.71
C GLY A 161 9.62 3.78 -7.90
N LYS A 162 9.84 4.64 -6.90
CA LYS A 162 10.95 4.51 -5.94
C LYS A 162 10.58 3.54 -4.82
N CYS A 163 9.43 3.74 -4.18
CA CYS A 163 9.00 2.99 -3.02
C CYS A 163 8.65 1.53 -3.33
N ALA A 164 8.09 1.24 -4.52
CA ALA A 164 7.79 -0.13 -4.94
C ALA A 164 9.04 -0.99 -5.22
N LYS A 165 10.24 -0.38 -5.33
CA LYS A 165 11.50 -1.10 -5.58
C LYS A 165 12.28 -1.45 -4.31
N VAL A 166 11.96 -0.79 -3.20
CA VAL A 166 12.70 -0.91 -1.94
C VAL A 166 11.93 -1.68 -0.88
N ILE A 167 10.61 -1.76 -1.03
CA ILE A 167 9.73 -2.49 -0.13
C ILE A 167 9.44 -3.90 -0.67
#